data_AF-A0A9C7GAS5-F1
#
_entry.id   AF-A0A9C7GAS5-F1
#
_cell.length_a   1.000
_cell.length_b   1.000
_cell.length_c   1.000
_cell.angle_alpha   90.00
_cell.angle_beta   90.00
_cell.angle_gamma   90.00
#
_symmetry.space_group_name_H-M   'P 1'
#
loop_
_entity.id
_entity.type
_entity.pdbx_description
1 polymer ?
#
loop_
_entity_poly.entity_id
_entity_poly.type
_entity_poly.pdbx_seq_one_letter_code
_entity_poly.pdbx_strand_id
1 'polypeptide(L)'
;MANLKHLQIDHDDPLNSYYITLCHVYYFHVTDENSEKEKLQAEGTIETICSLLFHAINIEGTTIREMDNERYVKEYKRFYNDIIDAIRECCKNEVDFEIFLEIIDEIIGAALTLANAFNKLQSVKEEYMEEVVVDEALKEEE
;
A
#
# COMPACT_ATOMS: atom_id res chain seq x y z
N MET A 1 -10.05 -8.50 -17.96
CA MET A 1 -8.68 -7.94 -17.93
C MET A 1 -8.77 -6.51 -17.45
N ALA A 2 -8.44 -6.32 -16.18
CA ALA A 2 -8.37 -5.03 -15.52
C ALA A 2 -7.37 -4.10 -16.25
N ASN A 3 -7.70 -2.82 -16.35
CA ASN A 3 -6.83 -1.81 -16.96
C ASN A 3 -6.03 -1.09 -15.87
N LEU A 4 -5.00 -1.77 -15.37
CA LEU A 4 -4.16 -1.31 -14.25
C LEU A 4 -3.12 -0.29 -14.73
N LYS A 5 -2.96 0.83 -14.01
CA LYS A 5 -2.03 1.91 -14.38
C LYS A 5 -0.71 1.85 -13.62
N HIS A 6 -0.71 1.29 -12.42
CA HIS A 6 0.38 1.31 -11.47
C HIS A 6 0.77 -0.09 -11.03
N LEU A 7 -0.22 -0.93 -10.72
CA LEU A 7 -0.06 -2.31 -10.29
C LEU A 7 0.34 -3.19 -11.48
N GLN A 8 1.35 -4.03 -11.27
CA GLN A 8 1.81 -5.00 -12.24
C GLN A 8 1.47 -6.41 -11.75
N ILE A 9 0.91 -7.24 -12.63
CA ILE A 9 0.56 -8.63 -12.32
C ILE A 9 1.33 -9.52 -13.29
N ASP A 10 2.28 -10.26 -12.74
CA ASP A 10 3.05 -11.24 -13.49
C ASP A 10 2.30 -12.58 -13.59
N HIS A 11 2.65 -13.40 -14.59
CA HIS A 11 1.98 -14.68 -14.82
C HIS A 11 2.14 -15.67 -13.65
N ASP A 12 3.18 -15.50 -12.83
CA ASP A 12 3.48 -16.30 -11.63
C ASP A 12 3.20 -15.54 -10.33
N ASP A 13 2.43 -14.45 -10.38
CA ASP A 13 2.14 -13.62 -9.21
C ASP A 13 1.26 -14.38 -8.19
N PRO A 14 1.72 -14.56 -6.93
CA PRO A 14 0.94 -15.25 -5.92
C PRO A 14 -0.28 -14.45 -5.42
N LEU A 15 -0.47 -13.20 -5.83
CA LEU A 15 -1.57 -12.31 -5.39
C LEU A 15 -2.94 -12.98 -5.49
N ASN A 16 -3.26 -13.63 -6.61
CA ASN A 16 -4.56 -14.29 -6.78
C ASN A 16 -4.73 -15.46 -5.78
N SER A 17 -3.68 -16.25 -5.59
CA SER A 17 -3.72 -17.38 -4.65
C SER A 17 -3.90 -16.91 -3.21
N TYR A 18 -3.20 -15.85 -2.81
CA TYR A 18 -3.38 -15.26 -1.48
C TYR A 18 -4.75 -14.63 -1.31
N TYR A 19 -5.26 -13.96 -2.34
CA TYR A 19 -6.59 -13.33 -2.34
C TYR A 19 -7.70 -14.37 -2.14
N ILE A 20 -7.70 -15.44 -2.94
CA ILE A 20 -8.65 -16.55 -2.82
C ILE A 20 -8.54 -17.20 -1.44
N THR A 21 -7.31 -17.39 -0.94
CA THR A 21 -7.10 -17.97 0.40
C THR A 21 -7.70 -17.09 1.49
N LEU A 22 -7.53 -15.77 1.41
CA LEU A 22 -8.12 -14.84 2.38
C LEU A 22 -9.65 -14.84 2.33
N CYS A 23 -10.24 -14.85 1.13
CA CYS A 23 -11.69 -14.98 0.95
C CYS A 23 -12.23 -16.25 1.61
N HIS A 24 -11.56 -17.40 1.41
CA HIS A 24 -11.93 -18.65 2.07
C HIS A 24 -11.81 -18.57 3.60
N VAL A 25 -10.78 -17.89 4.13
CA VAL A 25 -10.66 -17.70 5.58
C VAL A 25 -11.83 -16.91 6.12
N TYR A 26 -12.24 -15.82 5.47
CA TYR A 26 -13.45 -15.09 5.86
C TYR A 26 -14.70 -15.97 5.79
N TYR A 27 -14.90 -16.69 4.68
CA TYR A 27 -16.10 -17.51 4.48
C TYR A 27 -16.22 -18.68 5.48
N PHE A 28 -15.13 -19.41 5.73
CA PHE A 28 -15.17 -20.63 6.56
C PHE A 28 -14.86 -20.40 8.04
N HIS A 29 -14.08 -19.35 8.37
CA HIS A 29 -13.51 -19.17 9.71
C HIS A 29 -13.91 -17.86 10.39
N VAL A 30 -14.68 -17.00 9.74
CA VAL A 30 -15.24 -15.78 10.36
C VAL A 30 -16.76 -15.84 10.29
N THR A 31 -17.35 -16.62 11.20
CA THR A 31 -18.80 -16.74 11.35
C THR A 31 -19.24 -16.24 12.72
N ASP A 32 -20.50 -15.80 12.83
CA ASP A 32 -21.08 -15.36 14.11
C ASP A 32 -21.14 -16.49 15.17
N GLU A 33 -21.10 -17.75 14.73
CA GLU A 33 -21.19 -18.93 15.59
C GLU A 33 -19.85 -19.32 16.23
N ASN A 34 -18.74 -18.73 15.78
CA ASN A 34 -17.40 -19.06 16.28
C ASN A 34 -17.18 -18.58 17.72
N SER A 35 -16.48 -19.39 18.50
CA SER A 35 -16.02 -18.99 19.83
C SER A 35 -14.99 -17.84 19.74
N GLU A 36 -14.84 -17.07 20.83
CA GLU A 36 -13.82 -16.01 20.92
C GLU A 36 -12.40 -16.51 20.61
N LYS A 37 -12.09 -17.76 20.98
CA LYS A 37 -10.79 -18.37 20.67
C LYS A 37 -10.61 -18.62 19.18
N GLU A 38 -11.65 -19.10 18.50
CA GLU A 38 -11.62 -19.33 17.05
C GLU A 38 -11.57 -18.00 16.29
N LYS A 39 -12.31 -16.99 16.74
CA LYS A 39 -12.23 -15.63 16.19
C LYS A 39 -10.82 -15.06 16.28
N LEU A 40 -10.16 -15.20 17.44
CA LEU A 40 -8.78 -14.74 17.61
C LEU A 40 -7.78 -15.49 16.70
N GLN A 41 -7.97 -16.80 16.51
CA GLN A 41 -7.14 -17.59 15.60
C GLN A 41 -7.36 -17.23 14.13
N ALA A 42 -8.60 -16.98 13.74
CA ALA A 42 -8.94 -16.50 12.40
C ALA A 42 -8.31 -15.14 12.14
N GLU A 43 -8.38 -14.21 13.10
CA GLU A 43 -7.78 -12.87 12.98
C GLU A 43 -6.26 -12.94 12.75
N GLY A 44 -5.54 -13.77 13.50
CA GLY A 44 -4.10 -13.95 13.27
C GLY A 44 -3.75 -14.50 11.88
N THR A 45 -4.63 -15.35 11.33
CA THR A 45 -4.49 -15.87 9.97
C THR A 45 -4.78 -14.79 8.93
N ILE A 46 -5.85 -14.01 9.12
CA ILE A 46 -6.21 -12.86 8.29
C ILE A 46 -5.06 -11.87 8.21
N GLU A 47 -4.49 -11.48 9.36
CA GLU A 47 -3.34 -10.57 9.44
C GLU A 47 -2.15 -11.07 8.63
N THR A 48 -1.84 -12.36 8.76
CA THR A 48 -0.73 -13.00 8.06
C THR A 48 -0.94 -12.95 6.54
N ILE A 49 -2.13 -13.29 6.06
CA ILE A 49 -2.41 -13.31 4.62
C ILE A 49 -2.52 -11.88 4.05
N CYS A 50 -3.12 -10.94 4.79
CA CYS A 50 -3.13 -9.51 4.40
C CYS A 50 -1.71 -8.98 4.22
N SER A 51 -0.80 -9.34 5.15
CA SER A 51 0.61 -8.97 5.04
C SER A 51 1.28 -9.61 3.81
N LEU A 52 0.99 -10.87 3.49
CA LEU A 52 1.52 -11.53 2.29
C LEU A 52 1.02 -10.87 1.00
N LEU A 53 -0.27 -10.52 0.93
CA LEU A 53 -0.87 -9.77 -0.18
C LEU A 53 -0.18 -8.41 -0.34
N PHE A 54 -0.08 -7.65 0.75
CA PHE A 54 0.57 -6.35 0.75
C PHE A 54 2.01 -6.42 0.23
N HIS A 55 2.79 -7.38 0.73
CA HIS A 55 4.18 -7.55 0.31
C HIS A 55 4.35 -8.05 -1.12
N ALA A 56 3.34 -8.72 -1.69
CA ALA A 56 3.36 -9.21 -3.06
C ALA A 56 2.99 -8.13 -4.09
N ILE A 57 2.40 -7.00 -3.67
CA ILE A 57 2.07 -5.88 -4.56
C ILE A 57 3.33 -5.43 -5.31
N ASN A 58 3.30 -5.58 -6.64
CA ASN A 58 4.38 -5.20 -7.55
C ASN A 58 4.08 -3.86 -8.21
N ILE A 59 4.99 -2.90 -8.04
CA ILE A 59 4.90 -1.55 -8.58
C ILE A 59 6.23 -1.25 -9.29
N GLU A 60 6.15 -0.92 -10.57
CA GLU A 60 7.32 -0.61 -11.41
C GLU A 60 8.42 -1.70 -11.38
N GLY A 61 8.02 -2.97 -11.35
CA GLY A 61 8.91 -4.14 -11.39
C GLY A 61 9.56 -4.47 -10.05
N THR A 62 9.12 -3.84 -8.96
CA THR A 62 9.60 -4.11 -7.59
C THR A 62 8.42 -4.36 -6.67
N THR A 63 8.47 -5.45 -5.90
CA THR A 63 7.46 -5.70 -4.86
C THR A 63 7.64 -4.75 -3.69
N ILE A 64 6.56 -4.45 -2.93
CA ILE A 64 6.67 -3.64 -1.71
C ILE A 64 7.71 -4.23 -0.73
N ARG A 65 7.85 -5.56 -0.70
CA ARG A 65 8.85 -6.25 0.12
C ARG A 65 10.29 -5.96 -0.28
N GLU A 66 10.56 -5.85 -1.57
CA GLU A 66 11.90 -5.66 -2.13
C GLU A 66 12.28 -4.19 -2.28
N MET A 67 11.30 -3.30 -2.15
CA MET A 67 11.48 -1.87 -2.22
C MET A 67 12.47 -1.38 -1.16
N ASP A 68 13.34 -0.45 -1.55
CA ASP A 68 14.25 0.17 -0.59
C ASP A 68 13.46 0.97 0.47
N ASN A 69 14.01 1.02 1.68
CA ASN A 69 13.30 1.59 2.82
C ASN A 69 12.99 3.09 2.64
N GLU A 70 13.82 3.84 1.92
CA GLU A 70 13.59 5.26 1.69
C GLU A 70 12.38 5.48 0.79
N ARG A 71 12.32 4.78 -0.34
CA ARG A 71 11.17 4.77 -1.23
C ARG A 71 9.91 4.27 -0.52
N TYR A 72 10.00 3.17 0.21
CA TYR A 72 8.87 2.64 0.97
C TYR A 72 8.30 3.66 1.97
N VAL A 73 9.15 4.27 2.80
CA VAL A 73 8.73 5.24 3.82
C VAL A 73 8.08 6.47 3.19
N LYS A 74 8.64 6.92 2.06
CA LYS A 74 8.23 8.14 1.37
C LYS A 74 6.93 7.97 0.59
N GLU A 75 6.78 6.84 -0.09
CA GLU A 75 5.70 6.62 -1.05
C GLU A 75 4.53 5.81 -0.47
N TYR A 76 4.80 4.80 0.37
CA TYR A 76 3.79 3.75 0.67
C TYR A 76 3.49 3.52 2.14
N LYS A 77 4.43 3.78 3.06
CA LYS A 77 4.23 3.55 4.50
C LYS A 77 2.98 4.25 5.05
N ARG A 78 2.65 5.43 4.54
CA ARG A 78 1.47 6.20 4.94
C ARG A 78 0.15 5.51 4.58
N PHE A 79 0.15 4.71 3.52
CA PHE A 79 -1.02 4.06 2.96
C PHE A 79 -1.12 2.58 3.34
N TYR A 80 -0.20 2.09 4.18
CA TYR A 80 -0.24 0.72 4.66
C TYR A 80 -1.63 0.35 5.21
N ASN A 81 -2.19 1.18 6.09
CA ASN A 81 -3.51 0.93 6.67
C ASN A 81 -4.60 0.94 5.61
N ASP A 82 -4.59 1.93 4.70
CA ASP A 82 -5.60 2.03 3.63
C ASP A 82 -5.58 0.80 2.70
N ILE A 83 -4.39 0.31 2.36
CA ILE A 83 -4.22 -0.89 1.51
C ILE A 83 -4.66 -2.14 2.26
N ILE A 84 -4.28 -2.30 3.53
CA ILE A 84 -4.68 -3.45 4.36
C ILE A 84 -6.20 -3.47 4.56
N ASP A 85 -6.81 -2.33 4.85
CA ASP A 85 -8.26 -2.21 5.04
C ASP A 85 -9.00 -2.54 3.73
N ALA A 86 -8.49 -2.07 2.58
CA ALA A 86 -9.03 -2.42 1.27
C ALA A 86 -8.94 -3.93 0.99
N ILE A 87 -7.80 -4.57 1.29
CA ILE A 87 -7.64 -6.03 1.16
C ILE A 87 -8.70 -6.76 1.99
N ARG A 88 -8.85 -6.38 3.26
CA ARG A 88 -9.80 -7.02 4.18
C ARG A 88 -11.23 -6.89 3.71
N GLU A 89 -11.66 -5.66 3.41
CA GLU A 89 -13.03 -5.40 2.98
C GLU A 89 -13.34 -6.05 1.63
N CYS A 90 -12.40 -6.08 0.69
CA CYS A 90 -12.60 -6.80 -0.56
C CYS A 90 -12.81 -8.30 -0.33
N CYS A 91 -11.96 -8.94 0.48
CA CYS A 91 -12.09 -10.39 0.73
C CYS A 91 -13.31 -10.75 1.57
N LYS A 92 -13.64 -9.93 2.58
CA LYS A 92 -14.81 -10.12 3.44
C LYS A 92 -16.13 -10.02 2.66
N ASN A 93 -16.16 -9.20 1.62
CA ASN A 93 -17.34 -8.99 0.78
C ASN A 93 -17.28 -9.79 -0.55
N GLU A 94 -16.36 -10.74 -0.70
CA GLU A 94 -16.20 -11.58 -1.89
C GLU A 94 -16.13 -10.78 -3.21
N VAL A 95 -15.40 -9.67 -3.19
CA VAL A 95 -15.19 -8.85 -4.38
C VAL A 95 -14.48 -9.67 -5.46
N ASP A 96 -14.86 -9.48 -6.72
CA ASP A 96 -14.22 -10.19 -7.82
C ASP A 96 -12.73 -9.81 -7.93
N PHE A 97 -11.85 -10.77 -8.22
CA PHE A 97 -10.40 -10.51 -8.17
C PHE A 97 -9.97 -9.40 -9.12
N GLU A 98 -10.57 -9.30 -10.31
CA GLU A 98 -10.27 -8.18 -11.23
C GLU A 98 -10.65 -6.82 -10.62
N ILE A 99 -11.78 -6.72 -9.91
CA ILE A 99 -12.23 -5.50 -9.25
C ILE A 99 -11.33 -5.16 -8.05
N PHE A 100 -10.91 -6.18 -7.28
CA PHE A 100 -9.93 -6.00 -6.22
C PHE A 100 -8.64 -5.36 -6.75
N LEU A 101 -8.12 -5.84 -7.89
CA LEU A 101 -6.92 -5.27 -8.50
C LEU A 101 -7.12 -3.80 -8.90
N GLU A 102 -8.28 -3.45 -9.45
CA GLU A 102 -8.61 -2.05 -9.79
C GLU A 102 -8.65 -1.14 -8.55
N ILE A 103 -9.25 -1.61 -7.44
CA ILE A 103 -9.29 -0.87 -6.17
C ILE A 103 -7.87 -0.63 -5.63
N ILE A 104 -7.04 -1.66 -5.64
CA ILE A 104 -5.65 -1.55 -5.17
C ILE A 104 -4.84 -0.61 -6.06
N ASP A 105 -5.02 -0.68 -7.38
CA ASP A 105 -4.38 0.23 -8.35
C ASP A 105 -4.75 1.70 -8.09
N GLU A 106 -6.03 1.98 -7.81
CA GLU A 106 -6.50 3.33 -7.47
C GLU A 106 -5.88 3.86 -6.18
N ILE A 107 -5.80 3.03 -5.14
CA ILE A 107 -5.16 3.40 -3.86
C ILE A 107 -3.66 3.70 -4.07
N ILE A 108 -2.97 2.86 -4.86
CA ILE A 108 -1.56 3.08 -5.22
C ILE A 108 -1.40 4.39 -6.01
N GLY A 109 -2.29 4.67 -6.97
CA GLY A 109 -2.26 5.91 -7.73
C GLY A 109 -2.45 7.16 -6.85
N ALA A 110 -3.34 7.09 -5.87
CA ALA A 110 -3.51 8.13 -4.86
C ALA A 110 -2.24 8.30 -4.01
N ALA A 111 -1.61 7.18 -3.62
CA ALA A 111 -0.37 7.18 -2.85
C ALA A 111 0.78 7.89 -3.56
N LEU A 112 1.01 7.52 -4.82
CA LEU A 112 2.00 8.15 -5.69
C LEU A 112 1.73 9.65 -5.89
N THR A 113 0.48 10.03 -6.11
CA THR A 113 0.09 11.44 -6.27
C THR A 113 0.41 12.25 -5.02
N LEU A 114 0.11 11.70 -3.83
CA LEU A 114 0.38 12.37 -2.57
C LEU A 114 1.88 12.45 -2.28
N ALA A 115 2.64 11.37 -2.50
CA ALA A 115 4.08 11.36 -2.35
C ALA A 115 4.75 12.43 -3.23
N ASN A 116 4.32 12.54 -4.48
CA ASN A 116 4.80 13.58 -5.41
C ASN A 116 4.48 14.99 -4.92
N ALA A 117 3.31 15.22 -4.32
CA ALA A 117 2.96 16.53 -3.76
C ALA A 117 3.87 16.90 -2.57
N PHE A 118 4.19 15.95 -1.69
CA PHE A 118 5.11 16.18 -0.58
C PHE A 118 6.54 16.43 -1.06
N ASN A 119 6.99 15.72 -2.10
CA ASN A 119 8.30 15.96 -2.71
C ASN A 119 8.44 17.39 -3.21
N LYS A 120 7.41 17.87 -3.95
CA LYS A 120 7.38 19.26 -4.41
C LYS A 120 7.41 20.25 -3.25
N LEU A 121 6.68 19.97 -2.17
CA LEU A 121 6.67 20.83 -0.98
C LEU A 121 8.03 20.85 -0.27
N GLN A 122 8.76 19.73 -0.27
CA GLN A 122 10.11 19.69 0.27
C GLN A 122 11.09 20.51 -0.59
N SER A 123 11.05 20.37 -1.92
CA SER A 123 11.90 21.16 -2.82
C SER A 123 11.66 22.67 -2.66
N VAL A 124 10.41 23.11 -2.56
CA VAL A 124 10.08 24.53 -2.31
C VAL A 124 10.65 25.03 -0.97
N LYS A 125 10.67 24.18 0.07
CA LYS A 125 11.27 24.55 1.36
C LYS A 125 12.79 24.64 1.28
N GLU A 126 13.43 23.73 0.55
CA GLU A 126 14.88 23.71 0.36
C GLU A 126 15.33 24.95 -0.44
N GLU A 127 14.65 25.27 -1.54
CA GLU A 127 14.88 26.50 -2.33
C GLU A 127 14.75 27.76 -1.46
N TYR A 128 13.71 27.85 -0.63
CA TYR A 128 13.52 28.99 0.27
C TYR A 128 14.62 29.10 1.34
N MET A 129 15.10 27.97 1.90
CA MET A 129 16.19 28.00 2.87
C MET A 129 17.53 28.39 2.22
N GLU A 130 17.80 27.93 1.00
CA GLU A 130 19.00 28.34 0.26
C GLU A 130 18.99 29.85 -0.05
N GLU A 131 17.85 30.40 -0.47
CA GLU A 131 17.70 31.84 -0.69
C GLU A 131 17.95 32.66 0.58
N VAL A 132 17.41 32.24 1.73
CA VAL A 132 17.61 32.93 3.02
C VAL A 132 19.08 32.91 3.44
N VAL A 133 19.78 31.77 3.29
CA VAL A 133 21.20 31.64 3.66
C VAL A 133 22.09 32.52 2.77
N VAL A 134 21.80 32.59 1.46
CA VAL A 134 22.54 33.47 0.54
C VAL A 134 22.31 34.95 0.90
N ASP A 135 21.08 35.32 1.23
CA ASP A 135 20.71 36.70 1.55
C ASP A 135 21.23 37.16 2.92
N GLU A 136 21.44 36.24 3.87
CA GLU A 136 22.12 36.49 5.15
C GLU A 136 23.65 36.61 4.99
N ALA A 137 24.28 35.72 4.19
CA ALA A 137 25.72 35.78 3.94
C ALA A 137 26.15 37.09 3.25
N LEU A 138 25.33 37.60 2.33
CA LEU A 138 25.59 38.88 1.65
C LEU A 138 25.44 40.10 2.57
N LYS A 139 24.66 40.01 3.66
CA LYS A 139 24.49 41.10 4.65
C LYS A 139 25.58 41.15 5.71
N GLU A 140 26.30 40.05 5.93
CA GLU A 140 27.45 40.02 6.86
C GLU A 140 28.77 40.47 6.21
N GLU A 141 28.82 40.59 4.88
CA GLU A 141 30.00 41.07 4.13
C GLU A 141 29.98 42.60 3.85
N GLU A 142 28.92 43.33 4.23
CA GLU A 142 28.83 44.81 4.19
C GLU A 142 29.18 45.48 5.54
#